data_AF-A0A9X7IP50-F1
#
_entry.id   AF-A0A9X7IP50-F1
#
_cell.length_a   1.000
_cell.length_b   1.000
_cell.length_c   1.000
_cell.angle_alpha   90.00
_cell.angle_beta   90.00
_cell.angle_gamma   90.00
#
_symmetry.space_group_name_H-M   'P 1'
#
loop_
_entity.id
_entity.type
_entity.pdbx_description
1 polymer ?
#
loop_
_entity_poly.entity_id
_entity_poly.type
_entity_poly.pdbx_seq_one_letter_code
_entity_poly.pdbx_strand_id
1 'polypeptide(L)'
;MVGLGQAIAGITVGTVDAADMYRAALVQCVAALDSYVHDVVLDYAVEIVKGSRGPGSPTRVGLHISAVGSLTSAQGPVELELRARAAINERLSQETYQKPDDVSKAFAMVGIQTLWQGAFGHAAGTVKRGVSLVVGRRNRIVHRCDLDPAGTGTVLPISDVDAIDAIDTIAAAVAGIDSFV
;
A
#
# COMPACT_ATOMS: atom_id res chain seq x y z
N MET A 1 -1.59 17.64 2.70
CA MET A 1 -0.67 17.97 3.81
C MET A 1 0.50 18.85 3.38
N VAL A 2 1.17 18.58 2.25
CA VAL A 2 2.30 19.42 1.77
C VAL A 2 1.92 20.89 1.60
N GLY A 3 0.87 21.20 0.83
CA GLY A 3 0.43 22.59 0.63
C GLY A 3 0.01 23.31 1.91
N LEU A 4 -0.47 22.56 2.92
CA LEU A 4 -0.78 23.12 4.24
C LEU A 4 0.49 23.45 5.02
N GLY A 5 1.51 22.60 4.96
CA GLY A 5 2.84 22.89 5.50
C GLY A 5 3.48 24.12 4.86
N GLN A 6 3.43 24.23 3.53
CA GLN A 6 3.93 25.39 2.80
C GLN A 6 3.19 26.68 3.20
N ALA A 7 1.86 26.62 3.35
CA ALA A 7 1.07 27.77 3.79
C ALA A 7 1.41 28.21 5.22
N ILE A 8 1.53 27.27 6.16
CA ILE A 8 1.90 27.57 7.55
C ILE A 8 3.31 28.18 7.61
N ALA A 9 4.28 27.58 6.93
CA ALA A 9 5.64 28.12 6.86
C ALA A 9 5.67 29.54 6.29
N GLY A 10 4.89 29.80 5.23
CA GLY A 10 4.78 31.12 4.62
C GLY A 10 4.13 32.17 5.52
N ILE A 11 2.97 31.86 6.12
CA ILE A 11 2.21 32.80 6.98
C ILE A 11 2.97 33.13 8.27
N THR A 12 3.69 32.15 8.80
CA THR A 12 4.42 32.30 10.07
C THR A 12 5.86 32.77 9.88
N VAL A 13 6.30 32.98 8.63
CA VAL A 13 7.69 33.31 8.28
C VAL A 13 8.67 32.30 8.90
N GLY A 14 8.30 31.02 8.88
CA GLY A 14 9.10 29.92 9.43
C GLY A 14 9.17 29.87 10.97
N THR A 15 8.40 30.71 11.69
CA THR A 15 8.36 30.65 13.16
C THR A 15 7.63 29.40 13.68
N VAL A 16 6.72 28.85 12.88
CA VAL A 16 6.09 27.55 13.16
C VAL A 16 6.71 26.49 12.27
N ASP A 17 7.21 25.42 12.88
CA ASP A 17 7.78 24.29 12.15
C ASP A 17 6.71 23.52 11.38
N ALA A 18 6.86 23.48 10.05
CA ALA A 18 5.97 22.76 9.15
C ALA A 18 6.38 21.29 8.94
N ALA A 19 7.52 20.84 9.48
CA ALA A 19 8.09 19.53 9.23
C ALA A 19 7.12 18.38 9.55
N ASP A 20 6.30 18.51 10.58
CA ASP A 20 5.30 17.49 10.94
C ASP A 20 4.18 17.35 9.91
N MET A 21 3.88 18.41 9.16
CA MET A 21 2.95 18.33 8.01
C MET A 21 3.55 17.52 6.87
N TYR A 22 4.86 17.64 6.65
CA TYR A 22 5.59 16.86 5.65
C TYR A 22 5.73 15.39 6.08
N ARG A 23 6.00 15.11 7.36
CA ARG A 23 5.98 13.75 7.91
C ARG A 23 4.60 13.11 7.77
N ALA A 24 3.55 13.85 8.07
CA ALA A 24 2.18 13.38 7.89
C ALA A 24 1.86 13.10 6.41
N ALA A 25 2.32 13.94 5.47
CA ALA A 25 2.15 13.71 4.04
C ALA A 25 2.77 12.37 3.60
N LEU A 26 3.99 12.09 4.05
CA LEU A 26 4.70 10.84 3.77
C LEU A 26 3.99 9.62 4.38
N VAL A 27 3.49 9.73 5.61
CA VAL A 27 2.69 8.65 6.23
C VAL A 27 1.43 8.37 5.40
N GLN A 28 0.73 9.41 4.97
CA GLN A 28 -0.51 9.27 4.20
C GLN A 28 -0.27 8.70 2.80
N CYS A 29 0.83 9.03 2.11
CA CYS A 29 1.09 8.46 0.78
C CYS A 29 1.34 6.94 0.84
N VAL A 30 2.02 6.45 1.88
CA VAL A 30 2.22 5.02 2.08
C VAL A 30 0.93 4.31 2.50
N ALA A 31 0.05 4.98 3.25
CA ALA A 31 -1.28 4.45 3.54
C ALA A 31 -2.15 4.35 2.28
N ALA A 32 -2.05 5.33 1.36
CA ALA A 32 -2.73 5.27 0.07
C ALA A 32 -2.27 4.09 -0.80
N LEU A 33 -0.96 3.79 -0.83
CA LEU A 33 -0.44 2.58 -1.48
C LEU A 33 -1.04 1.31 -0.86
N ASP A 34 -1.07 1.22 0.47
CA ASP A 34 -1.62 0.05 1.17
C ASP A 34 -3.08 -0.19 0.80
N SER A 35 -3.90 0.87 0.86
CA SER A 35 -5.31 0.83 0.49
C SER A 35 -5.51 0.40 -0.96
N TYR A 36 -4.74 0.97 -1.89
CA TYR A 36 -4.78 0.60 -3.31
C TYR A 36 -4.54 -0.92 -3.50
N VAL A 37 -3.52 -1.46 -2.84
CA VAL A 37 -3.20 -2.88 -2.96
C VAL A 37 -4.31 -3.76 -2.37
N HIS A 38 -4.89 -3.38 -1.23
CA HIS A 38 -6.05 -4.09 -0.66
C HIS A 38 -7.22 -4.13 -1.63
N ASP A 39 -7.58 -2.99 -2.23
CA ASP A 39 -8.73 -2.87 -3.12
C ASP A 39 -8.57 -3.74 -4.37
N VAL A 40 -7.42 -3.65 -5.05
CA VAL A 40 -7.15 -4.44 -6.26
C VAL A 40 -7.11 -5.94 -5.97
N VAL A 41 -6.45 -6.34 -4.88
CA VAL A 41 -6.35 -7.75 -4.50
C VAL A 41 -7.71 -8.30 -4.08
N LEU A 42 -8.53 -7.51 -3.40
CA LEU A 42 -9.91 -7.88 -3.03
C LEU A 42 -10.76 -8.13 -4.28
N ASP A 43 -10.74 -7.22 -5.25
CA ASP A 43 -11.51 -7.36 -6.49
C ASP A 43 -11.13 -8.64 -7.24
N TYR A 44 -9.84 -8.91 -7.45
CA TYR A 44 -9.40 -10.13 -8.13
C TYR A 44 -9.68 -11.40 -7.33
N ALA A 45 -9.57 -11.36 -6.00
CA ALA A 45 -9.89 -12.51 -5.17
C ALA A 45 -11.39 -12.87 -5.27
N VAL A 46 -12.25 -11.86 -5.35
CA VAL A 46 -13.70 -12.04 -5.55
C VAL A 46 -14.01 -12.59 -6.94
N GLU A 47 -13.33 -12.10 -7.98
CA GLU A 47 -13.43 -12.67 -9.33
C GLU A 47 -13.01 -14.14 -9.40
N ILE A 48 -12.00 -14.54 -8.64
CA ILE A 48 -11.59 -15.96 -8.52
C ILE A 48 -12.70 -16.78 -7.88
N VAL A 49 -13.32 -16.29 -6.80
CA VAL A 49 -14.45 -16.98 -6.15
C VAL A 49 -15.66 -17.10 -7.08
N LYS A 50 -15.93 -16.07 -7.89
CA LYS A 50 -17.00 -16.07 -8.90
C LYS A 50 -16.68 -16.96 -10.11
N GLY A 51 -15.44 -17.41 -10.26
CA GLY A 51 -14.95 -18.18 -11.41
C GLY A 51 -14.74 -17.36 -12.68
N SER A 52 -14.80 -16.03 -12.61
CA SER A 52 -14.49 -15.15 -13.75
C SER A 52 -12.98 -14.97 -13.97
N ARG A 53 -12.17 -15.29 -12.96
CA ARG A 53 -10.70 -15.31 -13.02
C ARG A 53 -10.19 -16.69 -12.59
N GLY A 54 -9.17 -17.21 -13.28
CA GLY A 54 -8.56 -18.48 -12.90
C GLY A 54 -7.79 -18.37 -11.57
N PRO A 55 -7.76 -19.42 -10.73
CA PRO A 55 -6.98 -19.45 -9.48
C PRO A 55 -5.50 -19.62 -9.80
N GLY A 56 -4.87 -18.61 -10.38
CA GLY A 56 -3.54 -18.68 -10.98
C GLY A 56 -2.36 -18.76 -10.01
N SER A 57 -2.55 -19.18 -8.75
CA SER A 57 -1.49 -19.10 -7.74
C SER A 57 -1.31 -20.32 -6.82
N PRO A 58 -0.06 -20.68 -6.48
CA PRO A 58 0.26 -21.57 -5.38
C PRO A 58 0.02 -20.96 -3.99
N THR A 59 0.01 -19.62 -3.85
CA THR A 59 -0.28 -18.93 -2.58
C THR A 59 -1.78 -18.62 -2.46
N ARG A 60 -2.30 -18.60 -1.23
CA ARG A 60 -3.75 -18.53 -0.96
C ARG A 60 -4.05 -17.48 0.11
N VAL A 61 -5.18 -16.78 -0.05
CA VAL A 61 -5.71 -15.83 0.95
C VAL A 61 -5.97 -16.53 2.31
N GLY A 62 -6.48 -17.77 2.26
CA GLY A 62 -6.77 -18.58 3.45
C GLY A 62 -8.01 -18.08 4.18
N LEU A 63 -9.15 -18.72 3.94
CA LEU A 63 -10.42 -18.40 4.60
C LEU A 63 -10.75 -19.42 5.69
N HIS A 64 -11.43 -18.97 6.76
CA HIS A 64 -12.02 -19.88 7.74
C HIS A 64 -13.07 -20.78 7.09
N ILE A 65 -13.18 -22.02 7.57
CA ILE A 65 -14.14 -23.02 7.03
C ILE A 65 -15.60 -22.55 7.14
N SER A 66 -15.92 -21.75 8.16
CA SER A 66 -17.24 -21.11 8.31
C SER A 66 -17.54 -20.15 7.17
N ALA A 67 -16.56 -19.35 6.75
CA ALA A 67 -16.68 -18.47 5.59
C ALA A 67 -16.89 -19.29 4.32
N VAL A 68 -16.16 -20.41 4.14
CA VAL A 68 -16.38 -21.31 3.00
C VAL A 68 -17.81 -21.86 2.98
N GLY A 69 -18.34 -22.31 4.12
CA GLY A 69 -19.73 -22.78 4.22
C GLY A 69 -20.77 -21.69 3.90
N SER A 70 -20.48 -20.44 4.30
CA SER A 70 -21.30 -19.27 3.93
C SER A 70 -21.27 -19.03 2.42
N LEU A 71 -20.12 -19.15 1.76
CA LEU A 71 -20.02 -18.98 0.31
C LEU A 71 -20.77 -20.08 -0.46
N THR A 72 -20.62 -21.34 -0.05
CA THR A 72 -21.28 -22.47 -0.73
C THR A 72 -22.79 -22.49 -0.56
N SER A 73 -23.32 -21.79 0.45
CA SER A 73 -24.77 -21.69 0.71
C SER A 73 -25.42 -20.44 0.10
N ALA A 74 -24.67 -19.61 -0.63
CA ALA A 74 -25.20 -18.41 -1.26
C ALA A 74 -26.24 -18.75 -2.33
N GLN A 75 -27.37 -18.03 -2.32
CA GLN A 75 -28.46 -18.19 -3.29
C GLN A 75 -28.30 -17.19 -4.43
N GLY A 76 -27.37 -17.50 -5.33
CA GLY A 76 -27.14 -16.75 -6.55
C GLY A 76 -25.92 -15.83 -6.53
N PRO A 77 -25.62 -15.17 -7.67
CA PRO A 77 -24.34 -14.51 -7.91
C PRO A 77 -24.12 -13.25 -7.07
N VAL A 78 -25.18 -12.47 -6.81
CA VAL A 78 -25.09 -11.23 -6.02
C VAL A 78 -24.77 -11.52 -4.56
N GLU A 79 -25.44 -12.51 -3.98
CA GLU A 79 -25.20 -12.90 -2.59
C GLU A 79 -23.81 -13.54 -2.43
N LEU A 80 -23.39 -14.37 -3.39
CA LEU A 80 -22.04 -14.95 -3.41
C LEU A 80 -20.99 -13.84 -3.40
N GLU A 81 -21.15 -12.82 -4.25
CA GLU A 81 -20.21 -11.70 -4.32
C GLU A 81 -20.13 -10.92 -3.01
N LEU A 82 -21.28 -10.58 -2.41
CA LEU A 82 -21.31 -9.83 -1.15
C LEU A 82 -20.65 -10.61 0.00
N ARG A 83 -20.97 -11.90 0.11
CA ARG A 83 -20.38 -12.80 1.13
C ARG A 83 -18.87 -12.99 0.89
N ALA A 84 -18.44 -13.11 -0.37
CA ALA A 84 -17.03 -13.22 -0.74
C ALA A 84 -16.26 -11.95 -0.38
N ARG A 85 -16.78 -10.77 -0.77
CA ARG A 85 -16.19 -9.48 -0.43
C ARG A 85 -16.01 -9.32 1.08
N ALA A 86 -17.05 -9.62 1.87
CA ALA A 86 -16.97 -9.51 3.32
C ALA A 86 -15.89 -10.44 3.92
N ALA A 87 -15.92 -11.73 3.58
CA ALA A 87 -15.00 -12.72 4.15
C ALA A 87 -13.54 -12.51 3.72
N ILE A 88 -13.32 -12.14 2.46
CA ILE A 88 -11.98 -11.88 1.94
C ILE A 88 -11.44 -10.57 2.52
N ASN A 89 -12.24 -9.51 2.56
CA ASN A 89 -11.82 -8.22 3.12
C ASN A 89 -11.46 -8.35 4.60
N GLU A 90 -12.26 -9.07 5.39
CA GLU A 90 -11.95 -9.35 6.80
C GLU A 90 -10.58 -10.03 6.92
N ARG A 91 -10.30 -11.04 6.10
CA ARG A 91 -9.00 -11.72 6.09
C ARG A 91 -7.85 -10.80 5.66
N LEU A 92 -8.02 -10.06 4.56
CA LEU A 92 -6.97 -9.18 4.02
C LEU A 92 -6.65 -8.04 5.00
N SER A 93 -7.65 -7.48 5.69
CA SER A 93 -7.49 -6.38 6.67
C SER A 93 -6.50 -6.64 7.81
N GLN A 94 -6.13 -7.91 8.04
CA GLN A 94 -5.14 -8.30 9.05
C GLN A 94 -3.69 -8.15 8.56
N GLU A 95 -3.50 -7.90 7.27
CA GLU A 95 -2.20 -7.79 6.62
C GLU A 95 -1.90 -6.34 6.23
N THR A 96 -0.62 -6.06 6.00
CA THR A 96 -0.15 -4.74 5.55
C THR A 96 0.72 -4.91 4.31
N TYR A 97 0.37 -4.21 3.24
CA TYR A 97 0.94 -4.31 1.90
C TYR A 97 1.66 -3.04 1.50
N GLN A 98 2.68 -2.68 2.28
CA GLN A 98 3.44 -1.44 2.07
C GLN A 98 4.83 -1.70 1.50
N LYS A 99 5.52 -2.76 1.97
CA LYS A 99 6.86 -3.08 1.45
C LYS A 99 6.74 -3.78 0.09
N PRO A 100 7.69 -3.59 -0.83
CA PRO A 100 7.60 -4.20 -2.16
C PRO A 100 7.42 -5.71 -2.18
N ASP A 101 8.02 -6.42 -1.24
CA ASP A 101 7.88 -7.88 -1.15
C ASP A 101 6.51 -8.29 -0.60
N ASP A 102 5.93 -7.51 0.30
CA ASP A 102 4.58 -7.77 0.83
C ASP A 102 3.51 -7.43 -0.23
N VAL A 103 3.71 -6.37 -1.01
CA VAL A 103 2.92 -6.09 -2.22
C VAL A 103 3.00 -7.25 -3.21
N SER A 104 4.21 -7.78 -3.46
CA SER A 104 4.39 -8.94 -4.35
C SER A 104 3.64 -10.17 -3.85
N LYS A 105 3.68 -10.45 -2.55
CA LYS A 105 2.94 -11.57 -1.94
C LYS A 105 1.43 -11.39 -2.11
N ALA A 106 0.92 -10.17 -1.92
CA ALA A 106 -0.50 -9.87 -2.08
C ALA A 106 -0.99 -10.18 -3.49
N PHE A 107 -0.31 -9.63 -4.49
CA PHE A 107 -0.61 -9.88 -5.91
C PHE A 107 -0.39 -11.34 -6.32
N ALA A 108 0.59 -12.01 -5.72
CA ALA A 108 0.78 -13.43 -5.96
C ALA A 108 -0.47 -14.23 -5.53
N MET A 109 -1.17 -13.88 -4.45
CA MET A 109 -2.39 -14.61 -4.02
C MET A 109 -3.50 -14.60 -5.08
N VAL A 110 -3.50 -13.61 -5.99
CA VAL A 110 -4.48 -13.45 -7.07
C VAL A 110 -3.91 -13.78 -8.46
N GLY A 111 -2.80 -14.51 -8.49
CA GLY A 111 -2.21 -15.07 -9.71
C GLY A 111 -1.16 -14.21 -10.40
N ILE A 112 -0.70 -13.12 -9.77
CA ILE A 112 0.31 -12.21 -10.34
C ILE A 112 1.67 -12.46 -9.66
N GLN A 113 2.47 -13.35 -10.24
CA GLN A 113 3.75 -13.82 -9.66
C GLN A 113 4.90 -12.82 -9.80
N THR A 114 4.98 -12.12 -10.92
CA THR A 114 6.14 -11.32 -11.32
C THR A 114 5.83 -9.82 -11.38
N LEU A 115 4.98 -9.33 -10.45
CA LEU A 115 4.42 -7.97 -10.46
C LEU A 115 5.42 -6.88 -10.89
N TRP A 116 6.51 -6.71 -10.15
CA TRP A 116 7.48 -5.64 -10.41
C TRP A 116 8.18 -5.79 -11.76
N GLN A 117 8.52 -7.02 -12.17
CA GLN A 117 9.16 -7.25 -13.46
C GLN A 117 8.17 -7.07 -14.62
N GLY A 118 6.90 -7.46 -14.43
CA GLY A 118 5.83 -7.25 -15.40
C GLY A 118 5.52 -5.78 -15.60
N ALA A 119 5.37 -5.03 -14.51
CA ALA A 119 5.01 -3.62 -14.54
C ALA A 119 6.17 -2.69 -14.97
N PHE A 120 7.42 -3.01 -14.62
CA PHE A 120 8.54 -2.07 -14.78
C PHE A 120 9.73 -2.63 -15.58
N GLY A 121 9.72 -3.91 -15.95
CA GLY A 121 10.84 -4.56 -16.65
C GLY A 121 12.19 -4.29 -15.97
N HIS A 122 13.17 -3.83 -16.76
CA HIS A 122 14.52 -3.50 -16.29
C HIS A 122 14.55 -2.46 -15.15
N ALA A 123 13.52 -1.60 -15.03
CA ALA A 123 13.45 -0.58 -13.97
C ALA A 123 12.93 -1.13 -12.63
N ALA A 124 12.44 -2.37 -12.57
CA ALA A 124 11.84 -2.98 -11.38
C ALA A 124 12.72 -2.83 -10.12
N GLY A 125 14.02 -3.09 -10.24
CA GLY A 125 14.95 -2.97 -9.12
C GLY A 125 15.09 -1.54 -8.58
N THR A 126 14.99 -0.52 -9.45
CA THR A 126 15.04 0.89 -9.05
C THR A 126 13.75 1.33 -8.38
N VAL A 127 12.60 0.96 -8.94
CA VAL A 127 11.28 1.28 -8.35
C VAL A 127 11.13 0.63 -6.97
N LYS A 128 11.45 -0.67 -6.83
CA LYS A 128 11.41 -1.37 -5.53
C LYS A 128 12.29 -0.67 -4.48
N ARG A 129 13.48 -0.20 -4.85
CA ARG A 129 14.36 0.54 -3.93
C ARG A 129 13.75 1.87 -3.51
N GLY A 130 13.19 2.63 -4.45
CA GLY A 130 12.50 3.89 -4.16
C GLY A 130 11.36 3.70 -3.16
N VAL A 131 10.44 2.77 -3.44
CA VAL A 131 9.33 2.43 -2.52
C VAL A 131 9.86 1.99 -1.15
N SER A 132 10.93 1.16 -1.10
CA SER A 132 11.52 0.71 0.17
C SER A 132 12.07 1.86 1.01
N LEU A 133 12.69 2.87 0.38
CA LEU A 133 13.22 4.04 1.08
C LEU A 133 12.08 4.86 1.70
N VAL A 134 11.01 5.13 0.94
CA VAL A 134 9.84 5.86 1.42
C VAL A 134 9.15 5.11 2.58
N VAL A 135 8.91 3.81 2.41
CA VAL A 135 8.31 2.96 3.44
C VAL A 135 9.19 2.88 4.70
N GLY A 136 10.51 2.81 4.52
CA GLY A 136 11.48 2.81 5.62
C GLY A 136 11.44 4.12 6.41
N ARG A 137 11.37 5.26 5.73
CA ARG A 137 11.20 6.58 6.36
C ARG A 137 9.87 6.67 7.11
N ARG A 138 8.78 6.22 6.50
CA ARG A 138 7.46 6.17 7.14
C ARG A 138 7.45 5.35 8.42
N ASN A 139 8.06 4.16 8.42
CA ASN A 139 8.16 3.33 9.61
C ASN A 139 8.89 4.05 10.75
N ARG A 140 9.94 4.82 10.43
CA ARG A 140 10.67 5.61 11.42
C ARG A 140 9.81 6.72 12.00
N ILE A 141 9.06 7.44 11.16
CA ILE A 141 8.13 8.48 11.60
C ILE A 141 7.11 7.90 12.59
N VAL A 142 6.44 6.82 12.21
CA VAL A 142 5.36 6.23 13.00
C VAL A 142 5.86 5.55 14.28
N HIS A 143 6.94 4.78 14.22
CA HIS A 143 7.37 3.95 15.35
C HIS A 143 8.39 4.61 16.27
N ARG A 144 9.13 5.61 15.78
CA ARG A 144 10.24 6.23 16.53
C ARG A 144 10.26 7.75 16.43
N CYS A 145 9.13 8.38 16.14
CA CYS A 145 9.00 9.84 16.02
C CYS A 145 10.05 10.46 15.08
N ASP A 146 10.46 9.69 14.07
CA ASP A 146 11.46 10.09 13.09
C ASP A 146 12.87 10.42 13.63
N LEU A 147 13.21 9.89 14.83
CA LEU A 147 14.50 10.10 15.47
C LEU A 147 15.68 9.54 14.65
N ASP A 148 16.78 10.29 14.67
CA ASP A 148 18.05 9.91 14.06
C ASP A 148 18.57 8.60 14.67
N PRO A 149 18.75 7.55 13.86
CA PRO A 149 19.24 6.26 14.34
C PRO A 149 20.69 6.30 14.83
N ALA A 150 21.46 7.34 14.52
CA ALA A 150 22.82 7.52 15.04
C ALA A 150 22.86 7.87 16.55
N GLY A 151 21.69 8.06 17.19
CA GLY A 151 21.60 8.26 18.64
C GLY A 151 21.87 9.69 19.09
N THR A 152 21.82 10.66 18.17
CA THR A 152 22.00 12.09 18.44
C THR A 152 20.84 12.72 19.21
N GLY A 153 19.70 12.01 19.32
CA GLY A 153 18.49 12.49 19.99
C GLY A 153 17.69 13.50 19.19
N THR A 154 18.14 13.87 17.97
CA THR A 154 17.46 14.80 17.09
C THR A 154 16.52 14.09 16.12
N VAL A 155 15.43 14.75 15.74
CA VAL A 155 14.57 14.30 14.65
C VAL A 155 15.28 14.56 13.33
N LEU A 156 15.17 13.63 12.39
CA LEU A 156 15.76 13.80 11.07
C LEU A 156 15.02 14.90 10.28
N PRO A 157 15.75 15.77 9.55
CA PRO A 157 15.15 16.87 8.80
C PRO A 157 14.23 16.33 7.68
N ILE A 158 13.24 17.14 7.34
CA ILE A 158 12.34 16.89 6.21
C ILE A 158 11.81 18.23 5.70
N SER A 159 11.84 18.39 4.38
CA SER A 159 11.31 19.52 3.64
C SER A 159 10.04 19.14 2.89
N ASP A 160 9.41 20.13 2.26
CA ASP A 160 8.32 19.90 1.31
C ASP A 160 8.79 19.09 0.10
N VAL A 161 10.00 19.35 -0.41
CA VAL A 161 10.61 18.59 -1.52
C VAL A 161 10.71 17.11 -1.17
N ASP A 162 11.21 16.77 0.02
CA ASP A 162 11.31 15.37 0.46
C ASP A 162 9.95 14.66 0.49
N ALA A 163 8.90 15.39 0.91
CA ALA A 163 7.54 14.85 0.95
C ALA A 163 6.94 14.70 -0.45
N ILE A 164 7.20 15.64 -1.36
CA ILE A 164 6.75 15.58 -2.76
C ILE A 164 7.44 14.40 -3.46
N ASP A 165 8.76 14.27 -3.33
CA ASP A 165 9.53 13.17 -3.93
C ASP A 165 9.02 11.80 -3.45
N ALA A 166 8.67 11.69 -2.17
CA ALA A 166 8.08 10.48 -1.61
C ALA A 166 6.70 10.19 -2.20
N ILE A 167 5.85 11.21 -2.37
CA ILE A 167 4.52 11.08 -3.00
C ILE A 167 4.69 10.64 -4.46
N ASP A 168 5.55 11.32 -5.22
CA ASP A 168 5.76 11.04 -6.65
C ASP A 168 6.34 9.63 -6.86
N THR A 169 7.25 9.19 -5.99
CA THR A 169 7.79 7.83 -5.99
C THR A 169 6.68 6.79 -5.82
N ILE A 170 5.78 6.99 -4.85
CA ILE A 170 4.67 6.06 -4.60
C ILE A 170 3.63 6.14 -5.73
N ALA A 171 3.29 7.33 -6.19
CA ALA A 171 2.33 7.53 -7.28
C ALA A 171 2.81 6.88 -8.59
N ALA A 172 4.08 7.04 -8.94
CA ALA A 172 4.67 6.38 -10.11
C ALA A 172 4.67 4.85 -9.98
N ALA A 173 4.93 4.32 -8.78
CA ALA A 173 4.83 2.89 -8.52
C ALA A 173 3.39 2.36 -8.65
N VAL A 174 2.40 3.08 -8.10
CA VAL A 174 0.99 2.72 -8.24
C VAL A 174 0.57 2.78 -9.71
N ALA A 175 0.87 3.86 -10.43
CA ALA A 175 0.52 4.00 -11.84
C ALA A 175 1.11 2.89 -12.72
N GLY A 176 2.37 2.51 -12.46
CA GLY A 176 3.00 1.40 -13.19
C GLY A 176 2.35 0.05 -12.89
N ILE A 177 2.02 -0.22 -11.61
CA ILE A 177 1.27 -1.43 -11.23
C ILE A 177 -0.11 -1.43 -11.90
N ASP A 178 -0.84 -0.33 -11.82
CA ASP A 178 -2.20 -0.19 -12.36
C ASP A 178 -2.26 -0.41 -13.87
N SER A 179 -1.26 0.09 -14.61
CA SER A 179 -1.17 -0.14 -16.05
C SER A 179 -0.90 -1.59 -16.45
N PHE A 180 -0.40 -2.41 -15.53
CA PHE A 180 -0.02 -3.79 -15.77
C PHE A 180 -1.10 -4.79 -15.39
N VAL A 181 -1.91 -4.48 -14.37
CA VAL A 181 -2.86 -5.44 -13.78
C VAL A 181 -4.18 -5.51 -14.54
#